data_AF-A0A661V2D2-F1
#
_entry.id   AF-A0A661V2D2-F1
#
_cell.length_a   1.000
_cell.length_b   1.000
_cell.length_c   1.000
_cell.angle_alpha   90.00
_cell.angle_beta   90.00
_cell.angle_gamma   90.00
#
_symmetry.space_group_name_H-M   'P 1'
#
loop_
_entity.id
_entity.type
_entity.pdbx_description
1 polymer ?
#
loop_
_entity_poly.entity_id
_entity_poly.type
_entity_poly.pdbx_seq_one_letter_code
_entity_poly.pdbx_strand_id
1 'polypeptide(L)'
;LKAGDAAGNWANLSNIAHGATLRSGGGGGGSSTGYFTVDFLGKLTTVPLLWDGGLAVPLLATSPDGTASLKIDKGTKVLDAAGKPVDELTIRTVTNQPLSLLPNTTMVGNVYDVTPYNITFDKPATLTLGFSSSEVPEGVLSLSMIYGSGTDWSEIEVEWTSIGGLDALSAKINHTGLFAIIAEMVSFSELEIGYMGQKVASGNITTDGFLVESLEFTIQEGNGELYFSLPEGTRMLNREGKPPAMIMIDPVAPTELPPPPSDISAILMPFSIHPDLTIDPIMKVTIHYDEGELGDGINGEDLVLAYYDEAREKWVTLPTEVDVEANTVTAWVSHTSTFAVLTNIAGESGEFPWWWIVGGALGIALLACLIRHRIRSRPATKPDASQTRLTK
;
A
#
# COMPACT_ATOMS: atom_id res chain seq x y z
N LEU A 1 -65.75 -17.33 -27.42
CA LEU A 1 -64.99 -18.58 -27.66
C LEU A 1 -65.27 -19.02 -29.10
N LYS A 2 -64.23 -19.06 -29.94
CA LYS A 2 -64.32 -19.53 -31.34
C LYS A 2 -63.67 -20.92 -31.42
N ALA A 3 -64.22 -21.81 -32.24
CA ALA A 3 -63.63 -23.12 -32.51
C ALA A 3 -63.23 -23.20 -33.99
N GLY A 4 -62.07 -23.79 -34.26
CA GLY A 4 -61.53 -23.99 -35.59
C GLY A 4 -61.81 -25.41 -36.10
N ASP A 5 -62.19 -25.56 -37.36
CA ASP A 5 -62.25 -26.87 -38.02
C ASP A 5 -60.87 -27.32 -38.52
N ALA A 6 -60.78 -28.55 -39.03
CA ALA A 6 -59.53 -29.13 -39.54
C ALA A 6 -58.97 -28.41 -40.78
N ALA A 7 -59.74 -27.51 -41.40
CA ALA A 7 -59.32 -26.67 -42.51
C ALA A 7 -58.89 -25.26 -42.07
N GLY A 8 -58.91 -24.96 -40.76
CA GLY A 8 -58.49 -23.67 -40.21
C GLY A 8 -59.53 -22.57 -40.27
N ASN A 9 -60.79 -22.88 -40.58
CA ASN A 9 -61.89 -21.91 -40.54
C ASN A 9 -62.44 -21.76 -39.13
N TRP A 10 -62.61 -20.51 -38.69
CA TRP A 10 -63.03 -20.17 -37.32
C TRP A 10 -64.49 -19.73 -37.26
N ALA A 11 -65.30 -20.40 -36.44
CA ALA A 11 -66.70 -20.04 -36.22
C ALA A 11 -67.01 -19.74 -34.74
N ASN A 12 -68.02 -18.89 -34.50
CA ASN A 12 -68.57 -18.67 -33.16
C ASN A 12 -69.34 -19.92 -32.69
N LEU A 13 -69.13 -20.32 -31.44
CA LEU A 13 -69.74 -21.53 -30.85
C LEU A 13 -71.28 -21.56 -30.89
N SER A 14 -71.95 -20.41 -31.02
CA SER A 14 -73.41 -20.32 -31.12
C SER A 14 -73.99 -20.97 -32.37
N ASN A 15 -73.17 -21.30 -33.36
CA ASN A 15 -73.61 -21.81 -34.67
C ASN A 15 -73.23 -23.28 -34.92
N ILE A 16 -72.77 -24.03 -33.91
CA ILE A 16 -72.37 -25.43 -34.06
C ILE A 16 -73.55 -26.35 -33.74
N ALA A 17 -73.84 -27.31 -34.62
CA ALA A 17 -74.89 -28.30 -34.45
C ALA A 17 -74.66 -29.18 -33.20
N HIS A 18 -75.75 -29.49 -32.48
CA HIS A 18 -75.71 -30.31 -31.28
C HIS A 18 -75.15 -31.72 -31.61
N GLY A 19 -74.09 -32.13 -30.91
CA GLY A 19 -73.46 -33.46 -31.10
C GLY A 19 -72.11 -33.47 -31.83
N ALA A 20 -71.53 -32.32 -32.19
CA ALA A 20 -70.20 -32.27 -32.79
C ALA A 20 -69.08 -32.53 -31.77
N THR A 21 -68.22 -33.52 -32.03
CA THR A 21 -67.01 -33.80 -31.24
C THR A 21 -65.93 -32.75 -31.54
N LEU A 22 -65.65 -31.88 -30.57
CA LEU A 22 -64.53 -30.93 -30.64
C LEU A 22 -63.28 -31.58 -30.05
N ARG A 23 -62.20 -31.68 -30.83
CA ARG A 23 -60.86 -31.99 -30.29
C ARG A 23 -60.28 -30.70 -29.72
N SER A 24 -60.05 -30.64 -28.40
CA SER A 24 -59.26 -29.56 -27.82
C SER A 24 -57.82 -29.72 -28.32
N GLY A 25 -57.37 -28.81 -29.19
CA GLY A 25 -55.95 -28.60 -29.44
C GLY A 25 -55.31 -28.07 -28.16
N GLY A 26 -54.94 -28.98 -27.27
CA GLY A 26 -54.08 -28.69 -26.14
C GLY A 26 -52.71 -28.31 -26.68
N GLY A 27 -52.50 -27.01 -26.89
CA GLY A 27 -51.18 -26.42 -27.05
C GLY A 27 -50.43 -26.48 -25.72
N GLY A 28 -50.04 -27.69 -25.32
CA GLY A 28 -49.08 -27.93 -24.26
C GLY A 28 -47.71 -27.50 -24.76
N GLY A 29 -47.40 -26.20 -24.66
CA GLY A 29 -46.04 -25.73 -24.65
C GLY A 29 -45.38 -26.22 -23.37
N GLY A 30 -44.77 -27.41 -23.43
CA GLY A 30 -43.95 -27.95 -22.36
C GLY A 30 -42.78 -27.01 -22.11
N SER A 31 -42.92 -26.11 -21.15
CA SER A 31 -41.81 -25.39 -20.56
C SER A 31 -41.03 -26.40 -19.75
N SER A 32 -39.96 -26.98 -20.32
CA SER A 32 -38.90 -27.55 -19.48
C SER A 32 -38.34 -26.39 -18.66
N THR A 33 -38.88 -26.16 -17.46
CA THR A 33 -38.29 -25.22 -16.51
C THR A 33 -36.98 -25.85 -16.06
N GLY A 34 -35.90 -25.55 -16.79
CA GLY A 34 -34.55 -25.78 -16.31
C GLY A 34 -34.34 -24.96 -15.04
N TYR A 35 -33.45 -25.43 -14.18
CA TYR A 35 -33.07 -24.73 -12.97
C TYR A 35 -31.58 -24.45 -13.00
N PHE A 36 -31.19 -23.35 -12.38
CA PHE A 36 -29.80 -23.03 -12.12
C PHE A 36 -29.57 -23.08 -10.62
N THR A 37 -28.55 -23.81 -10.20
CA THR A 37 -28.21 -24.06 -8.79
C THR A 37 -26.80 -23.55 -8.50
N VAL A 38 -26.66 -22.86 -7.38
CA VAL A 38 -25.35 -22.58 -6.79
C VAL A 38 -25.22 -23.41 -5.52
N ASP A 39 -24.25 -24.31 -5.48
CA ASP A 39 -23.82 -24.99 -4.27
C ASP A 39 -22.72 -24.17 -3.59
N PHE A 40 -23.11 -23.37 -2.60
CA PHE A 40 -22.17 -22.58 -1.81
C PHE A 40 -21.82 -23.32 -0.51
N LEU A 41 -20.64 -23.95 -0.47
CA LEU A 41 -20.14 -24.72 0.68
C LEU A 41 -21.17 -25.73 1.24
N GLY A 42 -21.89 -26.43 0.36
CA GLY A 42 -22.94 -27.40 0.69
C GLY A 42 -24.33 -26.80 0.84
N LYS A 43 -24.47 -25.47 0.81
CA LYS A 43 -25.77 -24.77 0.85
C LYS A 43 -26.25 -24.46 -0.56
N LEU A 44 -27.25 -25.22 -1.00
CA LEU A 44 -27.84 -25.09 -2.33
C LEU A 44 -28.79 -23.88 -2.41
N THR A 45 -28.64 -23.09 -3.47
CA THR A 45 -29.57 -22.02 -3.86
C THR A 45 -29.99 -22.24 -5.30
N THR A 46 -31.28 -22.48 -5.55
CA THR A 46 -31.79 -22.85 -6.87
C THR A 46 -32.84 -21.85 -7.36
N VAL A 47 -32.73 -21.43 -8.62
CA VAL A 47 -33.69 -20.54 -9.28
C VAL A 47 -34.12 -21.09 -10.65
N PRO A 48 -35.36 -20.84 -11.10
CA PRO A 48 -35.80 -21.24 -12.43
C PRO A 48 -35.10 -20.45 -13.54
N LEU A 49 -34.89 -21.09 -14.69
CA LEU A 49 -34.40 -20.49 -15.92
C LEU A 49 -35.54 -20.11 -16.87
N LEU A 50 -35.32 -19.06 -17.65
CA LEU A 50 -36.11 -18.71 -18.82
C LEU A 50 -35.79 -19.66 -19.98
N TRP A 51 -36.68 -19.68 -20.98
CA TRP A 51 -36.52 -20.50 -22.19
C TRP A 51 -35.24 -20.19 -22.98
N ASP A 52 -34.65 -19.00 -22.79
CA ASP A 52 -33.44 -18.55 -23.46
C ASP A 52 -32.16 -18.76 -22.63
N GLY A 53 -32.26 -19.46 -21.49
CA GLY A 53 -31.16 -19.77 -20.57
C GLY A 53 -30.84 -18.68 -19.54
N GLY A 54 -31.56 -17.56 -19.52
CA GLY A 54 -31.37 -16.52 -18.50
C GLY A 54 -32.06 -16.86 -17.17
N LEU A 55 -31.55 -16.34 -16.05
CA LEU A 55 -32.21 -16.48 -14.74
C LEU A 55 -33.60 -15.82 -14.75
N ALA A 56 -34.67 -16.54 -14.38
CA ALA A 56 -36.03 -15.99 -14.35
C ALA A 56 -36.26 -15.02 -13.19
N VAL A 57 -35.49 -15.17 -12.11
CA VAL A 57 -35.47 -14.34 -10.90
C VAL A 57 -34.01 -14.11 -10.48
N PRO A 58 -33.67 -13.03 -9.74
CA PRO A 58 -32.32 -12.88 -9.23
C PRO A 58 -31.96 -14.03 -8.27
N LEU A 59 -30.70 -14.45 -8.29
CA LEU A 59 -30.13 -15.42 -7.36
C LEU A 59 -29.22 -14.69 -6.37
N LEU A 60 -29.35 -15.03 -5.10
CA LEU A 60 -28.43 -14.64 -4.04
C LEU A 60 -28.04 -15.90 -3.27
N ALA A 61 -26.89 -16.47 -3.61
CA ALA A 61 -26.30 -17.58 -2.86
C ALA A 61 -25.39 -16.99 -1.78
N THR A 62 -25.61 -17.39 -0.52
CA THR A 62 -24.79 -16.95 0.61
C THR A 62 -24.17 -18.17 1.26
N SER A 63 -22.90 -18.06 1.66
CA SER A 63 -22.20 -19.09 2.42
C SER A 63 -22.98 -19.50 3.69
N PRO A 64 -22.77 -20.71 4.22
CA PRO A 64 -23.47 -21.19 5.41
C PRO A 64 -23.31 -20.30 6.64
N ASP A 65 -22.14 -19.70 6.81
CA ASP A 65 -21.79 -18.77 7.90
C ASP A 65 -22.25 -17.31 7.64
N GLY A 66 -22.73 -17.00 6.44
CA GLY A 66 -23.23 -15.68 6.09
C GLY A 66 -22.15 -14.65 5.74
N THR A 67 -20.88 -15.05 5.62
CA THR A 67 -19.73 -14.15 5.44
C THR A 67 -19.33 -13.93 3.97
N ALA A 68 -19.88 -14.69 3.03
CA ALA A 68 -19.65 -14.49 1.61
C ALA A 68 -20.94 -14.70 0.79
N SER A 69 -21.04 -14.04 -0.36
CA SER A 69 -22.19 -14.22 -1.26
C SER A 69 -21.85 -14.03 -2.73
N LEU A 70 -22.59 -14.75 -3.58
CA LEU A 70 -22.65 -14.56 -5.01
C LEU A 70 -24.06 -14.12 -5.39
N LYS A 71 -24.18 -12.93 -5.94
CA LYS A 71 -25.43 -12.38 -6.48
C LYS A 71 -25.40 -12.38 -8.00
N ILE A 72 -26.42 -12.95 -8.62
CA ILE A 72 -26.63 -12.94 -10.07
C ILE A 72 -27.98 -12.31 -10.35
N ASP A 73 -27.99 -11.22 -11.10
CA ASP A 73 -29.23 -10.49 -11.39
C ASP A 73 -30.14 -11.26 -12.38
N LYS A 74 -31.42 -10.90 -12.37
CA LYS A 74 -32.42 -11.50 -13.26
C LYS A 74 -32.02 -11.34 -14.73
N GLY A 75 -32.20 -12.42 -15.49
CA GLY A 75 -31.97 -12.46 -16.92
C GLY A 75 -30.50 -12.51 -17.32
N THR A 76 -29.58 -12.70 -16.37
CA THR A 76 -28.19 -13.07 -16.67
C THR A 76 -28.15 -14.53 -17.12
N LYS A 77 -27.33 -14.83 -18.12
CA LYS A 77 -27.02 -16.18 -18.60
C LYS A 77 -25.65 -16.59 -18.08
N VAL A 78 -25.59 -17.81 -17.57
CA VAL A 78 -24.36 -18.43 -17.09
C VAL A 78 -23.96 -19.46 -18.14
N LEU A 79 -22.88 -19.20 -18.86
CA LEU A 79 -22.54 -19.89 -20.11
C LEU A 79 -21.21 -20.63 -19.99
N ASP A 80 -21.15 -21.84 -20.55
CA ASP A 80 -19.88 -22.55 -20.74
C ASP A 80 -19.06 -21.98 -21.91
N ALA A 81 -17.87 -22.54 -22.14
CA ALA A 81 -16.99 -22.14 -23.23
C ALA A 81 -17.59 -22.33 -24.64
N ALA A 82 -18.63 -23.16 -24.78
CA ALA A 82 -19.38 -23.33 -26.03
C ALA A 82 -20.57 -22.36 -26.17
N GLY A 83 -20.77 -21.47 -25.18
CA GLY A 83 -21.88 -20.52 -25.14
C GLY A 83 -23.21 -21.16 -24.74
N LYS A 84 -23.19 -22.36 -24.15
CA LYS A 84 -24.39 -23.06 -23.69
C LYS A 84 -24.68 -22.74 -22.22
N PRO A 85 -25.96 -22.55 -21.83
CA PRO A 85 -26.33 -22.39 -20.43
C PRO A 85 -25.91 -23.58 -19.58
N VAL A 86 -25.30 -23.28 -18.43
CA VAL A 86 -25.04 -24.26 -17.37
C VAL A 86 -26.12 -24.22 -16.31
N ASP A 87 -26.31 -25.33 -15.62
CA ASP A 87 -27.33 -25.55 -14.58
C ASP A 87 -26.75 -25.55 -13.17
N GLU A 88 -25.42 -25.61 -13.01
CA GLU A 88 -24.77 -25.66 -11.71
C GLU A 88 -23.46 -24.86 -11.64
N LEU A 89 -23.27 -24.15 -10.53
CA LEU A 89 -21.97 -23.67 -10.05
C LEU A 89 -21.71 -24.21 -8.64
N THR A 90 -20.46 -24.50 -8.34
CA THR A 90 -20.01 -24.91 -7.01
C THR A 90 -18.99 -23.92 -6.49
N ILE A 91 -19.16 -23.47 -5.24
CA ILE A 91 -18.24 -22.58 -4.54
C ILE A 91 -17.68 -23.32 -3.32
N ARG A 92 -16.35 -23.44 -3.25
CA ARG A 92 -15.61 -24.08 -2.16
C ARG A 92 -14.51 -23.17 -1.64
N THR A 93 -14.04 -23.43 -0.42
CA THR A 93 -12.85 -22.79 0.13
C THR A 93 -11.62 -23.65 -0.17
N VAL A 94 -10.52 -23.02 -0.55
CA VAL A 94 -9.23 -23.69 -0.73
C VAL A 94 -8.39 -23.51 0.52
N THR A 95 -8.09 -24.61 1.21
CA THR A 95 -7.16 -24.65 2.36
C THR A 95 -5.91 -25.43 1.97
N ASN A 96 -4.72 -24.91 2.25
CA ASN A 96 -3.41 -25.59 2.08
C ASN A 96 -2.83 -25.71 0.65
N GLN A 97 -3.07 -24.74 -0.24
CA GLN A 97 -2.22 -24.61 -1.43
C GLN A 97 -1.22 -23.48 -1.23
N PRO A 98 0.08 -23.67 -1.52
CA PRO A 98 0.99 -22.55 -1.63
C PRO A 98 0.54 -21.69 -2.82
N LEU A 99 -0.11 -20.58 -2.52
CA LEU A 99 -0.46 -19.57 -3.52
C LEU A 99 0.74 -18.65 -3.68
N SER A 100 1.27 -18.56 -4.89
CA SER A 100 2.30 -17.57 -5.20
C SER A 100 1.60 -16.22 -5.35
N LEU A 101 1.52 -15.47 -4.26
CA LEU A 101 0.91 -14.14 -4.26
C LEU A 101 1.85 -13.10 -4.88
N LEU A 102 1.30 -11.90 -5.13
CA LEU A 102 2.09 -10.74 -5.54
C LEU A 102 3.14 -10.39 -4.46
N PRO A 103 4.32 -9.85 -4.82
CA PRO A 103 5.32 -9.42 -3.85
C PRO A 103 4.72 -8.50 -2.79
N ASN A 104 5.15 -8.64 -1.53
CA ASN A 104 4.72 -7.79 -0.41
C ASN A 104 3.23 -7.89 -0.07
N THR A 105 2.55 -8.95 -0.49
CA THR A 105 1.14 -9.17 -0.15
C THR A 105 0.96 -10.40 0.72
N THR A 106 -0.12 -10.40 1.50
CA THR A 106 -0.56 -11.58 2.26
C THR A 106 -2.05 -11.80 2.09
N MET A 107 -2.47 -13.05 2.21
CA MET A 107 -3.87 -13.46 2.17
C MET A 107 -4.64 -12.93 3.39
N VAL A 108 -5.86 -12.44 3.15
CA VAL A 108 -6.83 -12.08 4.20
C VAL A 108 -8.07 -12.94 4.01
N GLY A 109 -8.45 -13.66 5.06
CA GLY A 109 -9.61 -14.56 5.04
C GLY A 109 -9.45 -15.77 4.12
N ASN A 110 -10.56 -16.26 3.58
CA ASN A 110 -10.62 -17.48 2.77
C ASN A 110 -10.41 -17.23 1.27
N VAL A 111 -9.83 -18.21 0.58
CA VAL A 111 -9.80 -18.29 -0.89
C VAL A 111 -11.01 -19.07 -1.35
N TYR A 112 -11.80 -18.49 -2.26
CA TYR A 112 -12.98 -19.13 -2.83
C TYR A 112 -12.72 -19.62 -4.24
N ASP A 113 -12.94 -20.91 -4.47
CA ASP A 113 -12.88 -21.58 -5.76
C ASP A 113 -14.28 -21.72 -6.34
N VAL A 114 -14.55 -20.99 -7.42
CA VAL A 114 -15.82 -21.02 -8.15
C VAL A 114 -15.64 -21.92 -9.37
N THR A 115 -16.33 -23.05 -9.37
CA THR A 115 -16.24 -24.09 -10.41
C THR A 115 -17.61 -24.38 -11.03
N PRO A 116 -17.68 -24.94 -12.26
CA PRO A 116 -16.56 -25.23 -13.17
C PRO A 116 -15.84 -23.96 -13.67
N TYR A 117 -14.60 -24.13 -14.13
CA TYR A 117 -13.83 -23.05 -14.76
C TYR A 117 -14.30 -22.77 -16.19
N ASN A 118 -13.89 -21.62 -16.74
CA ASN A 118 -14.25 -21.15 -18.08
C ASN A 118 -15.76 -20.91 -18.26
N ILE A 119 -16.46 -20.60 -17.17
CA ILE A 119 -17.83 -20.11 -17.23
C ILE A 119 -17.79 -18.59 -17.37
N THR A 120 -18.71 -18.07 -18.19
CA THR A 120 -18.90 -16.63 -18.39
C THR A 120 -20.31 -16.22 -17.96
N PHE A 121 -20.42 -15.08 -17.29
CA PHE A 121 -21.69 -14.39 -17.06
C PHE A 121 -21.89 -13.35 -18.17
N ASP A 122 -22.99 -13.42 -18.91
CA ASP A 122 -23.26 -12.44 -20.00
C ASP A 122 -23.52 -11.02 -19.47
N LYS A 123 -23.85 -10.90 -18.19
CA LYS A 123 -23.93 -9.69 -17.39
C LYS A 123 -23.16 -9.92 -16.09
N PRO A 124 -22.45 -8.91 -15.54
CA PRO A 124 -21.66 -9.10 -14.34
C PRO A 124 -22.46 -9.64 -13.15
N ALA A 125 -21.95 -10.71 -12.56
CA ALA A 125 -22.35 -11.15 -11.22
C ALA A 125 -21.62 -10.32 -10.16
N THR A 126 -22.12 -10.31 -8.93
CA THR A 126 -21.49 -9.61 -7.80
C THR A 126 -21.02 -10.62 -6.78
N LEU A 127 -19.71 -10.72 -6.57
CA LEU A 127 -19.10 -11.54 -5.53
C LEU A 127 -18.76 -10.65 -4.36
N THR A 128 -19.22 -10.99 -3.16
CA THR A 128 -18.91 -10.26 -1.93
C THR A 128 -18.25 -11.19 -0.95
N LEU A 129 -17.04 -10.84 -0.51
CA LEU A 129 -16.23 -11.61 0.41
C LEU A 129 -16.03 -10.80 1.69
N GLY A 130 -16.53 -11.31 2.81
CA GLY A 130 -16.33 -10.74 4.14
C GLY A 130 -15.06 -11.27 4.79
N PHE A 131 -14.48 -10.45 5.67
CA PHE A 131 -13.29 -10.78 6.45
C PHE A 131 -13.37 -10.13 7.83
N SER A 132 -12.72 -10.76 8.81
CA SER A 132 -12.61 -10.19 10.15
C SER A 132 -11.46 -9.18 10.21
N SER A 133 -11.61 -8.10 10.97
CA SER A 133 -10.50 -7.17 11.23
C SER A 133 -9.30 -7.87 11.89
N SER A 134 -9.53 -9.00 12.60
CA SER A 134 -8.45 -9.82 13.18
C SER A 134 -7.66 -10.62 12.15
N GLU A 135 -8.18 -10.78 10.94
CA GLU A 135 -7.49 -11.46 9.82
C GLU A 135 -6.63 -10.49 9.01
N VAL A 136 -6.79 -9.18 9.23
CA VAL A 136 -5.98 -8.14 8.60
C VAL A 136 -4.70 -7.96 9.41
N PRO A 137 -3.51 -8.17 8.82
CA PRO A 137 -2.24 -7.90 9.50
C PRO A 137 -2.09 -6.45 9.95
N GLU A 138 -1.17 -6.19 10.86
CA GLU A 138 -0.70 -4.83 11.12
C GLU A 138 0.19 -4.35 9.96
N GLY A 139 0.23 -3.03 9.69
CA GLY A 139 1.07 -2.46 8.63
C GLY A 139 0.51 -2.61 7.20
N VAL A 140 -0.81 -2.79 7.06
CA VAL A 140 -1.48 -2.90 5.77
C VAL A 140 -1.67 -1.52 5.13
N LEU A 141 -1.25 -1.40 3.88
CA LEU A 141 -1.41 -0.19 3.06
C LEU A 141 -2.75 -0.18 2.33
N SER A 142 -3.13 -1.33 1.77
CA SER A 142 -4.32 -1.47 0.96
C SER A 142 -4.88 -2.90 1.03
N LEU A 143 -6.18 -3.05 0.78
CA LEU A 143 -6.85 -4.34 0.63
C LEU A 143 -7.48 -4.40 -0.75
N SER A 144 -7.19 -5.47 -1.48
CA SER A 144 -7.65 -5.71 -2.85
C SER A 144 -8.27 -7.10 -2.97
N MET A 145 -9.18 -7.29 -3.92
CA MET A 145 -9.61 -8.62 -4.34
C MET A 145 -8.85 -9.02 -5.60
N ILE A 146 -8.36 -10.26 -5.64
CA ILE A 146 -7.67 -10.84 -6.78
C ILE A 146 -8.42 -12.06 -7.32
N TYR A 147 -8.23 -12.34 -8.61
CA TYR A 147 -8.62 -13.60 -9.24
C TYR A 147 -7.47 -14.23 -10.00
N GLY A 148 -7.50 -15.55 -10.17
CA GLY A 148 -6.40 -16.25 -10.81
C GLY A 148 -6.48 -17.76 -10.81
N SER A 149 -5.38 -18.39 -11.20
CA SER A 149 -5.20 -19.84 -11.27
C SER A 149 -4.06 -20.35 -10.37
N GLY A 150 -3.87 -19.73 -9.20
CA GLY A 150 -2.92 -20.13 -8.17
C GLY A 150 -1.47 -19.66 -8.39
N THR A 151 -1.04 -19.56 -9.64
CA THR A 151 0.27 -19.02 -10.06
C THR A 151 0.19 -17.65 -10.71
N ASP A 152 -0.93 -17.36 -11.38
CA ASP A 152 -1.16 -16.10 -12.09
C ASP A 152 -2.37 -15.41 -11.49
N TRP A 153 -2.16 -14.22 -10.94
CA TRP A 153 -3.17 -13.43 -10.24
C TRP A 153 -3.35 -12.07 -10.91
N SER A 154 -4.57 -11.55 -10.87
CA SER A 154 -4.92 -10.22 -11.36
C SER A 154 -5.86 -9.53 -10.38
N GLU A 155 -5.68 -8.23 -10.17
CA GLU A 155 -6.53 -7.43 -9.30
C GLU A 155 -7.88 -7.13 -9.94
N ILE A 156 -8.89 -6.99 -9.09
CA ILE A 156 -10.25 -6.58 -9.45
C ILE A 156 -10.59 -5.31 -8.70
N GLU A 157 -11.28 -4.41 -9.38
CA GLU A 157 -11.89 -3.26 -8.75
C GLU A 157 -12.97 -3.71 -7.74
N VAL A 158 -12.91 -3.15 -6.54
CA VAL A 158 -13.78 -3.50 -5.42
C VAL A 158 -14.50 -2.29 -4.86
N GLU A 159 -15.71 -2.53 -4.36
CA GLU A 159 -16.45 -1.61 -3.51
C GLU A 159 -16.44 -2.13 -2.07
N TRP A 160 -16.16 -1.23 -1.13
CA TRP A 160 -16.25 -1.52 0.30
C TRP A 160 -17.70 -1.65 0.74
N THR A 161 -18.01 -2.71 1.48
CA THR A 161 -19.34 -3.00 2.00
C THR A 161 -19.25 -3.79 3.31
N SER A 162 -20.38 -4.33 3.76
CA SER A 162 -20.45 -5.24 4.90
C SER A 162 -21.34 -6.43 4.59
N ILE A 163 -20.98 -7.61 5.08
CA ILE A 163 -21.81 -8.82 4.98
C ILE A 163 -21.70 -9.63 6.27
N GLY A 164 -22.82 -10.12 6.81
CA GLY A 164 -22.82 -10.91 8.04
C GLY A 164 -22.28 -10.18 9.28
N GLY A 165 -22.22 -8.83 9.26
CA GLY A 165 -21.61 -8.03 10.32
C GLY A 165 -20.09 -7.88 10.22
N LEU A 166 -19.49 -8.40 9.15
CA LEU A 166 -18.08 -8.24 8.81
C LEU A 166 -17.88 -7.15 7.76
N ASP A 167 -16.70 -6.55 7.76
CA ASP A 167 -16.23 -5.76 6.62
C ASP A 167 -16.06 -6.67 5.40
N ALA A 168 -16.32 -6.14 4.21
CA ALA A 168 -16.30 -6.92 2.99
C ALA A 168 -15.86 -6.13 1.77
N LEU A 169 -15.24 -6.83 0.83
CA LEU A 169 -15.00 -6.35 -0.52
C LEU A 169 -16.01 -6.96 -1.48
N SER A 170 -16.64 -6.11 -2.29
CA SER A 170 -17.59 -6.52 -3.32
C SER A 170 -17.04 -6.22 -4.71
N ALA A 171 -17.00 -7.22 -5.59
CA ALA A 171 -16.48 -7.09 -6.94
C ALA A 171 -17.51 -7.54 -7.98
N LYS A 172 -17.48 -6.89 -9.15
CA LYS A 172 -18.21 -7.35 -10.35
C LYS A 172 -17.36 -8.38 -11.09
N ILE A 173 -17.89 -9.59 -11.25
CA ILE A 173 -17.19 -10.69 -11.92
C ILE A 173 -17.96 -11.15 -13.16
N ASN A 174 -17.23 -11.47 -14.22
CA ASN A 174 -17.79 -11.98 -15.49
C ASN A 174 -17.37 -13.42 -15.77
N HIS A 175 -16.59 -14.03 -14.89
CA HIS A 175 -16.08 -15.38 -15.07
C HIS A 175 -15.95 -16.10 -13.72
N THR A 176 -15.65 -17.40 -13.77
CA THR A 176 -15.37 -18.25 -12.62
C THR A 176 -13.87 -18.55 -12.49
N GLY A 177 -13.42 -18.87 -11.28
CA GLY A 177 -12.00 -19.03 -10.95
C GLY A 177 -11.77 -19.00 -9.44
N LEU A 178 -10.51 -18.86 -9.04
CA LEU A 178 -10.15 -18.57 -7.66
C LEU A 178 -10.31 -17.07 -7.39
N PHE A 179 -10.87 -16.73 -6.24
CA PHE A 179 -10.99 -15.37 -5.74
C PHE A 179 -10.50 -15.28 -4.31
N ALA A 180 -9.76 -14.22 -3.99
CA ALA A 180 -9.20 -14.00 -2.67
C ALA A 180 -9.11 -12.51 -2.34
N ILE A 181 -9.07 -12.19 -1.04
CA ILE A 181 -8.66 -10.86 -0.57
C ILE A 181 -7.18 -10.94 -0.22
N ILE A 182 -6.42 -9.93 -0.65
CA ILE A 182 -5.04 -9.73 -0.26
C ILE A 182 -4.86 -8.38 0.42
N ALA A 183 -3.93 -8.35 1.36
CA ALA A 183 -3.41 -7.15 1.99
C ALA A 183 -2.03 -6.83 1.42
N GLU A 184 -1.87 -5.63 0.88
CA GLU A 184 -0.58 -5.07 0.54
C GLU A 184 0.10 -4.56 1.83
N MET A 185 1.29 -5.05 2.11
CA MET A 185 2.05 -4.71 3.31
C MET A 185 3.21 -3.77 2.98
N VAL A 186 3.57 -2.93 3.94
CA VAL A 186 4.85 -2.23 3.89
C VAL A 186 5.96 -3.28 3.91
N SER A 187 6.70 -3.39 2.80
CA SER A 187 7.87 -4.25 2.73
C SER A 187 9.10 -3.49 3.14
N PHE A 188 9.80 -4.03 4.13
CA PHE A 188 11.02 -3.46 4.66
C PHE A 188 12.12 -4.51 4.76
N SER A 189 13.35 -4.04 4.67
CA SER A 189 14.57 -4.79 4.93
C SER A 189 15.26 -4.20 6.16
N GLU A 190 16.14 -4.98 6.79
CA GLU A 190 17.03 -4.46 7.82
C GLU A 190 18.09 -3.56 7.16
N LEU A 191 18.23 -2.34 7.69
CA LEU A 191 19.34 -1.43 7.46
C LEU A 191 20.33 -1.63 8.60
N GLU A 192 21.56 -2.01 8.28
CA GLU A 192 22.64 -2.09 9.26
C GLU A 192 23.47 -0.81 9.28
N ILE A 193 23.78 -0.32 10.49
CA ILE A 193 24.78 0.73 10.69
C ILE A 193 26.03 0.08 11.25
N GLY A 194 27.14 0.22 10.54
CA GLY A 194 28.44 -0.27 10.97
C GLY A 194 29.41 0.85 11.26
N TYR A 195 30.32 0.58 12.20
CA TYR A 195 31.48 1.40 12.52
C TYR A 195 32.72 0.52 12.55
N MET A 196 33.76 0.85 11.77
CA MET A 196 34.99 0.06 11.66
C MET A 196 34.73 -1.44 11.36
N GLY A 197 33.73 -1.72 10.53
CA GLY A 197 33.29 -3.07 10.17
C GLY A 197 32.52 -3.83 11.25
N GLN A 198 32.15 -3.20 12.38
CA GLN A 198 31.29 -3.79 13.42
C GLN A 198 29.90 -3.16 13.38
N LYS A 199 28.85 -3.97 13.53
CA LYS A 199 27.47 -3.46 13.64
C LYS A 199 27.30 -2.69 14.96
N VAL A 200 26.85 -1.44 14.87
CA VAL A 200 26.58 -0.56 16.02
C VAL A 200 25.10 -0.26 16.21
N ALA A 201 24.32 -0.27 15.13
CA ALA A 201 22.87 -0.12 15.19
C ALA A 201 22.22 -0.83 14.00
N SER A 202 20.90 -1.01 14.07
CA SER A 202 20.10 -1.32 12.89
C SER A 202 18.71 -0.71 12.98
N GLY A 203 18.08 -0.53 11.83
CA GLY A 203 16.70 -0.07 11.71
C GLY A 203 15.99 -0.79 10.56
N ASN A 204 14.69 -0.60 10.44
CA ASN A 204 13.93 -1.11 9.30
C ASN A 204 13.80 -0.01 8.23
N ILE A 205 14.09 -0.34 6.99
CA ILE A 205 13.94 0.56 5.84
C ILE A 205 13.04 -0.07 4.79
N THR A 206 12.06 0.68 4.29
CA THR A 206 11.16 0.21 3.25
C THR A 206 11.87 0.03 1.91
N THR A 207 11.31 -0.80 1.04
CA THR A 207 11.89 -1.03 -0.31
C THR A 207 11.98 0.23 -1.19
N ASP A 208 11.20 1.27 -0.90
CA ASP A 208 11.24 2.60 -1.53
C ASP A 208 12.10 3.63 -0.75
N GLY A 209 12.74 3.17 0.32
CA GLY A 209 13.84 3.82 1.03
C GLY A 209 13.49 4.69 2.21
N PHE A 210 12.33 4.52 2.80
CA PHE A 210 11.91 5.25 4.01
C PHE A 210 12.25 4.44 5.27
N LEU A 211 12.85 5.11 6.24
CA LEU A 211 13.08 4.56 7.56
C LEU A 211 11.74 4.40 8.30
N VAL A 212 11.46 3.21 8.83
CA VAL A 212 10.17 2.86 9.46
C VAL A 212 10.02 3.47 10.85
N GLU A 213 11.11 3.66 11.58
CA GLU A 213 11.16 4.22 12.93
C GLU A 213 12.36 5.17 13.04
N SER A 214 12.36 6.11 13.99
CA SER A 214 13.56 6.92 14.22
C SER A 214 14.75 6.06 14.61
N LEU A 215 15.91 6.34 14.05
CA LEU A 215 17.16 5.65 14.36
C LEU A 215 18.14 6.64 14.98
N GLU A 216 18.46 6.40 16.26
CA GLU A 216 19.44 7.19 17.01
C GLU A 216 20.52 6.26 17.55
N PHE A 217 21.78 6.67 17.40
CA PHE A 217 22.91 5.87 17.87
C PHE A 217 24.11 6.76 18.19
N THR A 218 25.00 6.22 19.02
CA THR A 218 26.23 6.89 19.45
C THR A 218 27.42 5.99 19.21
N ILE A 219 28.47 6.55 18.63
CA ILE A 219 29.74 5.89 18.37
C ILE A 219 30.79 6.53 19.29
N GLN A 220 31.57 5.69 19.94
CA GLN A 220 32.71 6.10 20.75
C GLN A 220 33.97 6.11 19.89
N GLU A 221 34.64 7.26 19.79
CA GLU A 221 35.86 7.43 19.01
C GLU A 221 36.95 8.06 19.89
N GLY A 222 37.83 7.21 20.44
CA GLY A 222 38.86 7.68 21.37
C GLY A 222 38.23 8.27 22.64
N ASN A 223 38.48 9.56 22.89
CA ASN A 223 37.90 10.33 24.00
C ASN A 223 36.66 11.15 23.59
N GLY A 224 36.26 11.11 22.31
CA GLY A 224 35.10 11.80 21.77
C GLY A 224 33.91 10.87 21.48
N GLU A 225 32.76 11.48 21.21
CA GLU A 225 31.52 10.76 20.89
C GLU A 225 30.86 11.35 19.63
N LEU A 226 30.40 10.49 18.73
CA LEU A 226 29.57 10.86 17.58
C LEU A 226 28.14 10.39 17.82
N TYR A 227 27.20 11.32 17.93
CA TYR A 227 25.77 11.05 18.02
C TYR A 227 25.09 11.36 16.69
N PHE A 228 24.28 10.40 16.22
CA PHE A 228 23.48 10.52 15.01
C PHE A 228 22.00 10.36 15.35
N SER A 229 21.16 11.18 14.74
CA SER A 229 19.70 11.05 14.81
C SER A 229 19.08 11.18 13.43
N LEU A 230 18.39 10.12 13.03
CA LEU A 230 17.61 9.98 11.80
C LEU A 230 16.13 9.88 12.20
N PRO A 231 15.30 10.89 11.88
CA PRO A 231 13.87 10.84 12.16
C PRO A 231 13.15 9.68 11.46
N GLU A 232 12.02 9.25 12.02
CA GLU A 232 11.07 8.36 11.32
C GLU A 232 10.67 8.95 9.96
N GLY A 233 10.56 8.10 8.93
CA GLY A 233 10.22 8.53 7.58
C GLY A 233 11.37 9.19 6.83
N THR A 234 12.60 9.12 7.33
CA THR A 234 13.78 9.57 6.59
C THR A 234 14.01 8.70 5.36
N ARG A 235 14.03 9.34 4.20
CA ARG A 235 14.29 8.71 2.92
C ARG A 235 15.78 8.71 2.63
N MET A 236 16.36 7.53 2.41
CA MET A 236 17.77 7.34 2.09
C MET A 236 17.92 6.55 0.81
N LEU A 237 18.53 7.15 -0.21
CA LEU A 237 18.70 6.54 -1.53
C LEU A 237 20.11 6.78 -2.07
N ASN A 238 20.65 5.77 -2.73
CA ASN A 238 21.87 5.91 -3.51
C ASN A 238 21.59 6.56 -4.88
N ARG A 239 22.64 6.75 -5.69
CA ARG A 239 22.54 7.33 -7.04
C ARG A 239 21.63 6.54 -8.00
N GLU A 240 21.40 5.25 -7.77
CA GLU A 240 20.48 4.42 -8.54
C GLU A 240 19.02 4.54 -8.08
N GLY A 241 18.75 5.31 -7.03
CA GLY A 241 17.41 5.43 -6.43
C GLY A 241 17.02 4.22 -5.60
N LYS A 242 17.99 3.45 -5.08
CA LYS A 242 17.74 2.28 -4.21
C LYS A 242 18.12 2.58 -2.76
N PRO A 243 17.41 1.98 -1.79
CA PRO A 243 17.79 2.07 -0.39
C PRO A 243 19.13 1.39 -0.09
N PRO A 244 19.90 1.89 0.89
CA PRO A 244 21.05 1.16 1.42
C PRO A 244 20.60 -0.07 2.23
N ALA A 245 21.33 -1.17 2.12
CA ALA A 245 21.25 -2.28 3.07
C ALA A 245 22.19 -2.06 4.28
N MET A 246 23.25 -1.27 4.08
CA MET A 246 24.25 -0.98 5.09
C MET A 246 24.73 0.45 4.92
N ILE A 247 24.91 1.15 6.04
CA ILE A 247 25.65 2.40 6.15
C ILE A 247 26.86 2.12 7.03
N MET A 248 28.02 2.54 6.58
CA MET A 248 29.28 2.38 7.27
C MET A 248 29.86 3.75 7.59
N ILE A 249 30.32 3.89 8.83
CA ILE A 249 30.99 5.08 9.33
C ILE A 249 32.40 4.64 9.67
N ASP A 250 33.40 5.25 9.04
CA ASP A 250 34.79 4.91 9.29
C ASP A 250 35.60 6.17 9.63
N PRO A 251 36.47 6.12 10.65
CA PRO A 251 37.38 7.21 10.95
C PRO A 251 38.41 7.34 9.83
N VAL A 252 38.80 8.56 9.49
CA VAL A 252 39.77 8.84 8.43
C VAL A 252 41.07 9.35 9.05
N ALA A 253 42.22 8.90 8.56
CA ALA A 253 43.47 9.49 9.04
C ALA A 253 43.62 10.91 8.48
N PRO A 254 43.99 11.94 9.28
CA PRO A 254 44.18 13.30 8.77
C PRO A 254 45.19 13.41 7.62
N THR A 255 46.15 12.49 7.54
CA THR A 255 47.13 12.40 6.44
C THR A 255 46.55 11.96 5.11
N GLU A 256 45.37 11.34 5.12
CA GLU A 256 44.66 10.88 3.93
C GLU A 256 43.68 11.94 3.41
N LEU A 257 43.53 13.05 4.14
CA LEU A 257 42.59 14.10 3.81
C LEU A 257 43.23 15.21 2.96
N PRO A 258 42.43 15.82 2.08
CA PRO A 258 42.77 17.08 1.42
C PRO A 258 43.07 18.17 2.47
N PRO A 259 44.03 19.08 2.20
CA PRO A 259 44.36 20.14 3.13
C PRO A 259 43.14 21.03 3.41
N PRO A 260 43.01 21.58 4.64
CA PRO A 260 41.91 22.46 4.98
C PRO A 260 41.97 23.76 4.15
N PRO A 261 40.87 24.55 4.10
CA PRO A 261 40.81 25.78 3.30
C PRO A 261 41.87 26.83 3.62
N SER A 262 42.45 26.79 4.83
CA SER A 262 43.44 27.73 5.33
C SER A 262 44.56 26.99 6.04
N ASP A 263 45.81 27.44 5.88
CA ASP A 263 47.00 26.82 6.49
C ASP A 263 47.02 26.92 8.03
N ILE A 264 46.14 27.73 8.62
CA ILE A 264 45.96 27.88 10.08
C ILE A 264 44.78 27.06 10.63
N SER A 265 43.99 26.44 9.75
CA SER A 265 42.89 25.57 10.15
C SER A 265 43.40 24.17 10.44
N ALA A 266 42.92 23.57 11.52
CA ALA A 266 43.14 22.15 11.81
C ALA A 266 41.90 21.34 11.42
N ILE A 267 42.11 20.06 11.07
CA ILE A 267 41.07 19.06 10.86
C ILE A 267 40.99 18.20 12.12
N LEU A 268 39.83 18.16 12.75
CA LEU A 268 39.56 17.39 13.96
C LEU A 268 38.47 16.34 13.69
N MET A 269 38.64 15.15 14.27
CA MET A 269 37.71 14.01 14.19
C MET A 269 37.10 13.77 12.79
N PRO A 270 37.94 13.55 11.76
CA PRO A 270 37.42 13.28 10.43
C PRO A 270 36.87 11.86 10.30
N PHE A 271 35.68 11.72 9.73
CA PHE A 271 35.04 10.43 9.45
C PHE A 271 34.33 10.45 8.11
N SER A 272 34.23 9.28 7.47
CA SER A 272 33.50 9.10 6.21
C SER A 272 32.27 8.23 6.44
N ILE A 273 31.15 8.64 5.85
CA ILE A 273 29.92 7.84 5.82
C ILE A 273 29.73 7.31 4.40
N HIS A 274 29.56 6.00 4.25
CA HIS A 274 29.33 5.34 2.95
C HIS A 274 28.18 4.33 3.01
N PRO A 275 27.54 4.00 1.87
CA PRO A 275 27.77 4.54 0.53
C PRO A 275 27.29 5.99 0.38
N ASP A 276 27.50 6.58 -0.80
CA ASP A 276 26.93 7.89 -1.17
C ASP A 276 25.40 7.83 -1.22
N LEU A 277 24.75 8.62 -0.38
CA LEU A 277 23.31 8.64 -0.19
C LEU A 277 22.79 10.07 -0.15
N THR A 278 21.60 10.29 -0.68
CA THR A 278 20.77 11.45 -0.38
C THR A 278 19.87 11.13 0.81
N ILE A 279 19.72 12.07 1.75
CA ILE A 279 18.97 11.92 3.00
C ILE A 279 17.91 13.01 3.10
N ASP A 280 16.63 12.64 3.27
CA ASP A 280 15.49 13.58 3.38
C ASP A 280 14.38 13.07 4.33
N PRO A 281 14.08 13.72 5.46
CA PRO A 281 14.69 14.95 5.96
C PRO A 281 16.15 14.76 6.41
N ILE A 282 16.83 15.89 6.62
CA ILE A 282 18.24 15.96 7.02
C ILE A 282 18.54 15.20 8.33
N MET A 283 19.65 14.46 8.36
CA MET A 283 20.20 13.77 9.52
C MET A 283 20.86 14.78 10.47
N LYS A 284 20.64 14.63 11.78
CA LYS A 284 21.37 15.40 12.79
C LYS A 284 22.65 14.67 13.16
N VAL A 285 23.77 15.39 13.19
CA VAL A 285 25.07 14.91 13.66
C VAL A 285 25.52 15.81 14.79
N THR A 286 25.82 15.22 15.95
CA THR A 286 26.39 15.91 17.10
C THR A 286 27.70 15.25 17.47
N ILE A 287 28.75 16.04 17.54
CA ILE A 287 30.10 15.60 17.87
C ILE A 287 30.47 16.17 19.22
N HIS A 288 30.78 15.32 20.18
CA HIS A 288 31.36 15.71 21.45
C HIS A 288 32.89 15.74 21.32
N TYR A 289 33.49 16.91 21.51
CA TYR A 289 34.93 17.10 21.45
C TYR A 289 35.55 17.13 22.85
N ASP A 290 36.82 16.77 22.96
CA ASP A 290 37.59 16.99 24.19
C ASP A 290 38.28 18.36 24.11
N GLU A 291 37.88 19.28 24.99
CA GLU A 291 38.48 20.63 25.08
C GLU A 291 39.99 20.56 25.37
N GLY A 292 40.44 19.55 26.14
CA GLY A 292 41.86 19.35 26.45
C GLY A 292 42.68 18.86 25.26
N GLU A 293 42.04 18.32 24.23
CA GLU A 293 42.67 17.93 22.96
C GLU A 293 42.61 19.04 21.90
N LEU A 294 41.92 20.15 22.18
CA LEU A 294 42.02 21.34 21.36
C LEU A 294 43.43 21.93 21.51
N GLY A 295 44.16 22.02 20.39
CA GLY A 295 45.49 22.61 20.37
C GLY A 295 45.51 24.07 20.84
N ASP A 296 46.67 24.52 21.32
CA ASP A 296 46.87 25.88 21.83
C ASP A 296 46.36 26.95 20.84
N GLY A 297 45.45 27.81 21.29
CA GLY A 297 44.92 28.94 20.52
C GLY A 297 43.67 28.63 19.69
N ILE A 298 43.10 27.42 19.79
CA ILE A 298 41.79 27.10 19.21
C ILE A 298 40.70 27.46 20.22
N ASN A 299 39.77 28.32 19.83
CA ASN A 299 38.57 28.60 20.61
C ASN A 299 37.47 27.61 20.21
N GLY A 300 36.84 26.96 21.20
CA GLY A 300 35.71 26.05 20.97
C GLY A 300 34.55 26.72 20.22
N GLU A 301 34.32 28.02 20.41
CA GLU A 301 33.28 28.78 19.71
C GLU A 301 33.52 28.90 18.20
N ASP A 302 34.77 28.73 17.74
CA ASP A 302 35.15 28.88 16.32
C ASP A 302 35.11 27.56 15.55
N LEU A 303 34.61 26.48 16.19
CA LEU A 303 34.48 25.16 15.56
C LEU A 303 33.31 25.13 14.58
N VAL A 304 33.53 24.52 13.41
CA VAL A 304 32.47 24.29 12.43
C VAL A 304 32.54 22.87 11.88
N LEU A 305 31.39 22.23 11.66
CA LEU A 305 31.35 20.98 10.91
C LEU A 305 31.40 21.29 9.41
N ALA A 306 32.26 20.59 8.68
CA ALA A 306 32.36 20.69 7.24
C ALA A 306 32.30 19.31 6.59
N TYR A 307 31.89 19.27 5.32
CA TYR A 307 32.02 18.09 4.47
C TYR A 307 32.99 18.36 3.32
N TYR A 308 33.62 17.32 2.81
CA TYR A 308 34.46 17.42 1.63
C TYR A 308 33.65 17.18 0.35
N ASP A 309 33.56 18.21 -0.49
CA ASP A 309 32.98 18.09 -1.82
C ASP A 309 34.05 17.59 -2.80
N GLU A 310 34.02 16.29 -3.09
CA GLU A 310 34.94 15.66 -4.03
C GLU A 310 34.84 16.22 -5.45
N ALA A 311 33.66 16.66 -5.88
CA ALA A 311 33.47 17.20 -7.22
C ALA A 311 34.08 18.60 -7.37
N ARG A 312 34.13 19.38 -6.27
CA ARG A 312 34.76 20.71 -6.21
C ARG A 312 36.18 20.69 -5.65
N GLU A 313 36.62 19.54 -5.15
CA GLU A 313 37.86 19.32 -4.41
C GLU A 313 38.05 20.31 -3.26
N LYS A 314 36.97 20.55 -2.49
CA LYS A 314 36.94 21.58 -1.45
C LYS A 314 36.11 21.18 -0.24
N TRP A 315 36.57 21.61 0.93
CA TRP A 315 35.78 21.61 2.15
C TRP A 315 34.67 22.67 2.07
N VAL A 316 33.46 22.27 2.45
CA VAL A 316 32.27 23.14 2.51
C VAL A 316 31.71 23.10 3.92
N THR A 317 31.65 24.25 4.57
CA THR A 317 31.15 24.41 5.95
C THR A 317 29.63 24.24 6.00
N LEU A 318 29.15 23.60 7.06
CA LEU A 318 27.72 23.46 7.36
C LEU A 318 27.30 24.50 8.42
N PRO A 319 26.03 24.96 8.40
CA PRO A 319 25.45 25.64 9.55
C PRO A 319 25.63 24.77 10.79
N THR A 320 26.37 25.29 11.76
CA THR A 320 26.83 24.55 12.93
C THR A 320 26.43 25.29 14.20
N GLU A 321 25.87 24.57 15.15
CA GLU A 321 25.61 25.03 16.51
C GLU A 321 26.69 24.47 17.43
N VAL A 322 27.38 25.36 18.15
CA VAL A 322 28.38 24.99 19.15
C VAL A 322 27.80 25.23 20.54
N ASP A 323 27.90 24.21 21.40
CA ASP A 323 27.66 24.32 22.83
C ASP A 323 28.97 24.08 23.55
N VAL A 324 29.62 25.17 23.96
CA VAL A 324 30.93 25.12 24.66
C VAL A 324 30.84 24.61 26.08
N GLU A 325 29.67 24.68 26.74
CA GLU A 325 29.49 24.13 28.08
C GLU A 325 29.36 22.61 28.02
N ALA A 326 28.67 22.11 27.00
CA ALA A 326 28.52 20.69 26.72
C ALA A 326 29.67 20.11 25.87
N ASN A 327 30.60 20.93 25.40
CA ASN A 327 31.65 20.56 24.43
C ASN A 327 31.12 19.83 23.20
N THR A 328 30.05 20.36 22.59
CA THR A 328 29.44 19.76 21.39
C THR A 328 29.40 20.68 20.18
N VAL A 329 29.51 20.06 19.01
CA VAL A 329 29.35 20.66 17.69
C VAL A 329 28.23 19.91 16.98
N THR A 330 27.14 20.61 16.63
CA THR A 330 25.95 20.03 16.02
C THR A 330 25.68 20.62 14.65
N ALA A 331 25.40 19.78 13.66
CA ALA A 331 24.96 20.22 12.34
C ALA A 331 23.94 19.25 11.73
N TRP A 332 23.35 19.66 10.61
CA TRP A 332 22.37 18.87 9.88
C TRP A 332 22.85 18.58 8.46
N VAL A 333 22.66 17.32 8.05
CA VAL A 333 23.32 16.75 6.89
C VAL A 333 22.28 16.09 5.97
N SER A 334 22.31 16.44 4.69
CA SER A 334 21.35 15.93 3.68
C SER A 334 21.93 14.85 2.75
N HIS A 335 23.17 14.45 2.96
CA HIS A 335 23.87 13.46 2.15
C HIS A 335 25.05 12.86 2.92
N THR A 336 25.47 11.66 2.55
CA THR A 336 26.71 11.08 3.11
C THR A 336 27.93 11.61 2.35
N SER A 337 29.04 11.74 3.07
CA SER A 337 30.30 12.30 2.58
C SER A 337 31.39 12.02 3.62
N THR A 338 32.57 12.62 3.41
CA THR A 338 33.61 12.76 4.43
C THR A 338 33.38 14.07 5.19
N PHE A 339 33.29 13.97 6.51
CA PHE A 339 33.05 15.08 7.41
C PHE A 339 34.25 15.29 8.32
N ALA A 340 34.43 16.52 8.78
CA ALA A 340 35.39 16.85 9.83
C ALA A 340 35.00 18.16 10.53
N VAL A 341 35.47 18.32 11.77
CA VAL A 341 35.42 19.61 12.46
C VAL A 341 36.63 20.44 12.03
N LEU A 342 36.39 21.65 11.54
CA LEU A 342 37.43 22.60 11.14
C LEU A 342 37.57 23.70 12.19
N THR A 343 38.81 24.16 12.38
CA THR A 343 39.13 25.25 13.31
C THR A 343 39.61 26.51 12.61
N ASN A 344 39.57 27.65 13.30
CA ASN A 344 40.26 28.89 12.93
C ASN A 344 40.00 29.33 11.48
N ILE A 345 38.73 29.45 11.12
CA ILE A 345 38.35 29.99 9.81
C ILE A 345 38.44 31.51 9.91
N ALA A 346 39.64 32.04 9.65
CA ALA A 346 39.88 33.48 9.65
C ALA A 346 38.92 34.20 8.69
N GLY A 347 37.94 34.90 9.24
CA GLY A 347 37.46 36.17 8.70
C GLY A 347 36.71 36.16 7.37
N GLU A 348 36.32 35.03 6.80
CA GLU A 348 35.22 35.01 5.84
C GLU A 348 33.89 34.84 6.58
N SER A 349 33.48 35.91 7.25
CA SER A 349 32.06 36.27 7.32
C SER A 349 31.55 36.60 5.90
N GLY A 350 31.70 35.64 4.98
CA GLY A 350 31.19 35.72 3.62
C GLY A 350 29.69 35.62 3.73
N GLU A 351 29.03 36.78 3.69
CA GLU A 351 27.58 36.99 3.57
C GLU A 351 26.81 35.68 3.42
N PHE A 352 26.46 35.05 4.55
CA PHE A 352 25.55 33.92 4.51
C PHE A 352 24.27 34.44 3.85
N PRO A 353 23.87 33.90 2.70
CA PRO A 353 22.77 34.49 1.97
C PRO A 353 21.48 34.20 2.73
N TRP A 354 20.99 35.19 3.48
CA TRP A 354 19.76 35.21 4.26
C TRP A 354 18.52 34.66 3.53
N TRP A 355 18.54 34.54 2.20
CA TRP A 355 17.53 33.82 1.41
C TRP A 355 17.48 32.31 1.66
N TRP A 356 18.54 31.66 2.13
CA TRP A 356 18.49 30.25 2.57
C TRP A 356 17.73 30.06 3.89
N ILE A 357 17.92 30.98 4.84
CA ILE A 357 17.20 30.97 6.13
C ILE A 357 15.72 31.30 5.91
N VAL A 358 15.43 32.30 5.08
CA VAL A 358 14.04 32.67 4.74
C VAL A 358 13.38 31.60 3.87
N GLY A 359 14.11 30.95 2.95
CA GLY A 359 13.61 29.85 2.12
C GLY A 359 13.32 28.57 2.89
N GLY A 360 14.18 28.22 3.86
CA GLY A 360 13.98 27.09 4.77
C GLY A 360 12.85 27.33 5.77
N ALA A 361 12.77 28.52 6.36
CA ALA A 361 11.69 28.86 7.29
C ALA A 361 10.33 29.07 6.60
N LEU A 362 10.27 29.69 5.41
CA LEU A 362 9.04 29.72 4.60
C LEU A 362 8.69 28.32 4.07
N GLY A 363 9.68 27.49 3.75
CA GLY A 363 9.50 26.10 3.35
C GLY A 363 8.85 25.28 4.46
N ILE A 364 9.35 25.39 5.70
CA ILE A 364 8.80 24.71 6.89
C ILE A 364 7.42 25.26 7.25
N ALA A 365 7.18 26.58 7.14
CA ALA A 365 5.87 27.18 7.37
C ALA A 365 4.86 26.82 6.25
N LEU A 366 5.27 26.74 4.98
CA LEU A 366 4.46 26.27 3.87
C LEU A 366 4.21 24.76 3.95
N LEU A 367 5.17 23.94 4.39
CA LEU A 367 4.99 22.51 4.61
C LEU A 367 4.00 22.28 5.76
N ALA A 368 4.17 22.97 6.89
CA ALA A 368 3.22 22.92 8.01
C ALA A 368 1.84 23.47 7.62
N CYS A 369 1.78 24.50 6.76
CA CYS A 369 0.53 25.04 6.23
C CYS A 369 -0.13 24.12 5.20
N LEU A 370 0.63 23.42 4.35
CA LEU A 370 0.13 22.45 3.37
C LEU A 370 -0.29 21.15 4.06
N ILE A 371 0.42 20.71 5.09
CA ILE A 371 0.02 19.59 5.96
C ILE A 371 -1.27 19.98 6.72
N ARG A 372 -1.35 21.16 7.34
CA ARG A 372 -2.61 21.65 7.96
C ARG A 372 -3.74 21.86 6.96
N HIS A 373 -3.45 22.36 5.76
CA HIS A 373 -4.45 22.57 4.71
C HIS A 373 -4.96 21.22 4.21
N ARG A 374 -4.10 20.25 3.95
CA ARG A 374 -4.49 18.90 3.48
C ARG A 374 -5.25 18.10 4.55
N ILE A 375 -4.99 18.36 5.83
CA ILE A 375 -5.78 17.81 6.96
C ILE A 375 -7.14 18.53 7.10
N ARG A 376 -7.21 19.85 6.90
CA ARG A 376 -8.47 20.64 6.97
C ARG A 376 -9.33 20.61 5.71
N SER A 377 -8.76 20.30 4.55
CA SER A 377 -9.45 20.21 3.27
C SER A 377 -9.96 18.81 2.96
N ARG A 378 -9.82 17.85 3.90
CA ARG A 378 -10.73 16.70 3.93
C ARG A 378 -12.13 17.28 4.13
N PRO A 379 -13.07 17.08 3.19
CA PRO A 379 -14.42 17.56 3.38
C PRO A 379 -14.96 16.94 4.67
N ALA A 380 -15.26 17.79 5.66
CA ALA A 380 -16.11 17.39 6.76
C ALA A 380 -17.38 16.83 6.14
N THR A 381 -17.63 15.54 6.34
CA THR A 381 -18.93 14.95 6.06
C THR A 381 -19.97 15.79 6.78
N LYS A 382 -20.79 16.45 5.97
CA LYS A 382 -21.94 17.23 6.39
C LYS A 382 -22.80 16.33 7.30
N PRO A 383 -23.19 16.73 8.51
CA PRO A 383 -24.17 15.96 9.25
C PRO A 383 -25.45 15.91 8.41
N ASP A 384 -25.84 14.70 8.02
CA ASP A 384 -27.06 14.49 7.27
C ASP A 384 -28.26 14.93 8.10
N ALA A 385 -29.15 15.70 7.46
CA ALA A 385 -30.34 16.29 8.05
C ALA A 385 -31.49 15.28 8.18
N SER A 386 -31.17 14.01 8.46
CA SER A 386 -32.15 12.93 8.64
C SER A 386 -32.41 12.58 10.11
N GLN A 387 -31.67 13.18 11.07
CA GLN A 387 -31.87 13.00 12.52
C GLN A 387 -32.83 14.02 13.16
N THR A 388 -33.70 14.71 12.39
CA THR A 388 -34.76 15.59 12.95
C THR A 388 -36.17 15.08 12.66
N ARG A 389 -36.38 13.77 12.73
CA ARG A 389 -37.74 13.20 12.79
C ARG A 389 -37.86 11.93 13.63
N LEU A 390 -37.28 11.93 14.83
CA LEU A 390 -37.59 10.95 15.89
C LEU A 390 -37.56 11.63 17.27
N THR A 391 -38.32 12.71 17.40
CA THR A 391 -38.89 13.15 18.69
C THR A 391 -40.30 13.69 18.44
N LYS A 392 -41.22 12.78 18.13
CA LYS A 392 -42.59 12.77 18.66
C LYS A 392 -43.27 11.43 18.39
#